data_AF-A0AAI9UNU8-F1
#
_entry.id   AF-A0AAI9UNU8-F1
#
_cell.length_a   1.000
_cell.length_b   1.000
_cell.length_c   1.000
_cell.angle_alpha   90.00
_cell.angle_beta   90.00
_cell.angle_gamma   90.00
#
_symmetry.space_group_name_H-M   'P 1'
#
loop_
_entity.id
_entity.type
_entity.pdbx_description
1 polymer ?
#
loop_
_entity_poly.entity_id
_entity_poly.type
_entity_poly.pdbx_seq_one_letter_code
_entity_poly.pdbx_strand_id
1 'polypeptide(L)'
;MLPSFSFKSEDASKTSANHRTPFSPIGSTSGSRLAQGQSSSDAEQKARPQAWVDTPQLIYSEWNKAAGDINQPLGSLPSNFSIGLVGAGITNVVLAFNLAKAGANVTLIEATDSVGGRLRSLPTADGVNVAEMGAMRFPPSEDLLY
;
A
#
# COMPACT_ATOMS: atom_id res chain seq x y z
N MET A 1 -4.95 30.13 12.41
CA MET A 1 -3.56 30.04 12.91
C MET A 1 -3.18 28.57 12.86
N LEU A 2 -2.49 28.13 11.81
CA LEU A 2 -2.12 26.72 11.62
C LEU A 2 -0.80 26.45 12.38
N PRO A 3 -0.64 25.30 13.06
CA PRO A 3 0.62 24.96 13.71
C PRO A 3 1.70 24.62 12.66
N SER A 4 2.92 25.12 12.85
CA SER A 4 4.08 24.69 12.07
C SER A 4 4.77 23.52 12.79
N PHE A 5 5.09 22.48 12.03
CA PHE A 5 5.86 21.33 12.52
C PHE A 5 7.21 21.30 11.82
N SER A 6 8.27 21.12 12.61
CA SER A 6 9.66 21.10 12.14
C SER A 6 10.24 19.71 12.39
N PHE A 7 10.65 19.01 11.33
CA PHE A 7 11.24 17.67 11.40
C PHE A 7 12.77 17.74 11.35
N LYS A 8 13.44 17.01 12.26
CA LYS A 8 14.87 16.69 12.15
C LYS A 8 15.03 15.37 11.41
N SER A 9 15.85 15.36 10.36
CA SER A 9 16.32 14.14 9.70
C SER A 9 17.62 13.66 10.36
N GLU A 10 17.69 12.41 10.79
CA GLU A 10 18.96 11.76 11.09
C GLU A 10 19.30 10.77 9.96
N ASP A 11 20.43 11.03 9.31
CA ASP A 11 21.11 10.14 8.37
C ASP A 11 21.77 8.98 9.13
N ALA A 12 21.53 7.75 8.68
CA ALA A 12 22.30 6.59 9.10
C ALA A 12 22.72 5.77 7.89
N SER A 13 23.85 6.16 7.30
CA SER A 13 24.66 5.30 6.46
C SER A 13 25.40 4.28 7.33
N LYS A 14 25.42 3.00 6.91
CA LYS A 14 26.54 2.08 7.12
C LYS A 14 26.37 0.82 6.26
N THR A 15 27.37 0.62 5.43
CA THR A 15 27.66 -0.50 4.53
C THR A 15 28.09 -1.75 5.30
N SER A 16 27.69 -2.93 4.80
CA SER A 16 28.43 -4.18 5.06
C SER A 16 28.36 -5.09 3.83
N ALA A 17 29.52 -5.33 3.24
CA ALA A 17 29.71 -6.11 2.02
C ALA A 17 29.81 -7.60 2.37
N ASN A 18 28.94 -8.43 1.79
CA ASN A 18 29.07 -9.88 1.85
C ASN A 18 29.53 -10.42 0.49
N HIS A 19 30.73 -11.01 0.50
CA HIS A 19 31.43 -11.60 -0.62
C HIS A 19 30.72 -12.89 -1.06
N ARG A 20 30.19 -12.93 -2.29
CA ARG A 20 29.72 -14.15 -2.95
C ARG A 20 30.55 -14.36 -4.21
N THR A 21 31.12 -15.55 -4.35
CA THR A 21 31.88 -15.98 -5.53
C THR A 21 30.98 -16.04 -6.77
N PRO A 22 31.45 -15.63 -7.96
CA PRO A 22 30.62 -15.66 -9.17
C PRO A 22 30.61 -17.07 -9.78
N PHE A 23 29.41 -17.59 -10.04
CA PHE A 23 29.19 -18.71 -10.97
C PHE A 23 29.38 -18.20 -12.41
N SER A 24 30.20 -18.87 -13.21
CA SER A 24 30.33 -18.59 -14.65
C SER A 24 29.25 -19.35 -15.45
N PRO A 25 28.53 -18.72 -16.40
CA PRO A 25 27.72 -19.45 -17.35
C PRO A 25 28.49 -19.77 -18.63
N ILE A 26 28.42 -21.02 -19.05
CA ILE A 26 28.86 -21.53 -20.36
C ILE A 26 27.69 -21.39 -21.34
N GLY A 27 27.96 -20.89 -22.55
CA GLY A 27 27.24 -21.32 -23.76
C GLY A 27 26.29 -20.31 -24.40
N SER A 28 26.75 -19.77 -25.54
CA SER A 28 26.02 -19.01 -26.56
C SER A 28 24.72 -19.69 -27.01
N THR A 29 23.59 -18.98 -26.90
CA THR A 29 22.40 -19.21 -27.73
C THR A 29 21.92 -17.87 -28.32
N SER A 30 21.76 -17.86 -29.64
CA SER A 30 21.34 -16.74 -30.47
C SER A 30 19.91 -16.31 -30.09
N GLY A 31 19.81 -15.21 -29.34
CA GLY A 31 18.54 -14.62 -28.92
C GLY A 31 18.03 -13.57 -29.90
N SER A 32 16.77 -13.73 -30.33
CA SER A 32 16.02 -12.83 -31.19
C SER A 32 16.05 -11.36 -30.74
N ARG A 33 16.33 -10.46 -31.68
CA ARG A 33 16.35 -9.00 -31.52
C ARG A 33 14.92 -8.41 -31.51
N LEU A 34 14.03 -8.95 -30.68
CA LEU A 34 12.64 -8.48 -30.51
C LEU A 34 12.39 -8.18 -29.03
N ALA A 35 12.95 -7.06 -28.57
CA ALA A 35 12.60 -6.28 -27.38
C ALA A 35 13.84 -5.49 -26.93
N GLN A 36 14.40 -4.67 -27.81
CA GLN A 36 15.23 -3.57 -27.33
C GLN A 36 14.26 -2.53 -26.77
N GLY A 37 13.91 -2.69 -25.49
CA GLY A 37 13.21 -1.67 -24.73
C GLY A 37 13.98 -0.37 -24.87
N GLN A 38 13.29 0.70 -25.26
CA GLN A 38 13.87 2.03 -25.22
C GLN A 38 14.16 2.35 -23.76
N SER A 39 15.42 2.16 -23.34
CA SER A 39 15.92 2.74 -22.10
C SER A 39 16.07 4.24 -22.33
N SER A 40 14.95 4.96 -22.37
CA SER A 40 14.97 6.38 -22.04
C SER A 40 15.50 6.46 -20.61
N SER A 41 16.55 7.25 -20.40
CA SER A 41 17.15 7.49 -19.08
C SER A 41 16.08 7.57 -17.99
N ASP A 42 16.06 6.56 -17.11
CA ASP A 42 15.13 6.43 -16.00
C ASP A 42 15.38 7.55 -14.99
N ALA A 43 14.84 8.74 -15.25
CA ALA A 43 14.48 9.61 -14.15
C ALA A 43 13.36 8.87 -13.41
N GLU A 44 13.71 8.13 -12.36
CA GLU A 44 12.76 7.49 -11.46
C GLU A 44 11.74 8.55 -11.05
N GLN A 45 10.55 8.48 -11.65
CA GLN A 45 9.49 9.43 -11.38
C GLN A 45 8.91 9.06 -10.01
N LYS A 46 9.59 9.53 -8.95
CA LYS A 46 9.17 9.32 -7.57
C LYS A 46 7.86 10.05 -7.35
N ALA A 47 6.79 9.27 -7.15
CA ALA A 47 5.52 9.82 -6.74
C ALA A 47 5.70 10.62 -5.44
N ARG A 48 5.10 11.80 -5.40
CA ARG A 48 5.10 12.67 -4.23
C ARG A 48 3.74 12.55 -3.56
N PRO A 49 3.67 12.43 -2.22
CA PRO A 49 2.43 12.66 -1.50
C PRO A 49 1.80 13.97 -1.96
N GLN A 50 0.54 13.92 -2.36
CA GLN A 50 -0.16 15.10 -2.84
C GLN A 50 -1.62 15.06 -2.39
N ALA A 51 -2.16 16.24 -2.11
CA ALA A 51 -3.58 16.38 -1.84
C ALA A 51 -4.37 16.23 -3.14
N TRP A 52 -5.62 15.81 -3.02
CA TRP A 52 -6.53 15.73 -4.15
C TRP A 52 -7.05 17.14 -4.49
N VAL A 53 -7.39 17.39 -5.76
CA VAL A 53 -7.89 18.70 -6.20
C VAL A 53 -9.16 19.12 -5.44
N ASP A 54 -10.00 18.16 -5.10
CA ASP A 54 -11.26 18.39 -4.38
C ASP A 54 -11.08 18.49 -2.86
N THR A 55 -9.96 18.01 -2.33
CA THR A 55 -9.62 18.09 -0.89
C THR A 55 -8.18 18.57 -0.71
N PRO A 56 -7.82 19.79 -1.18
CA PRO A 56 -6.44 20.22 -1.29
C PRO A 56 -5.79 20.52 0.08
N GLN A 57 -6.57 20.56 1.16
CA GLN A 57 -6.09 20.83 2.51
C GLN A 57 -5.57 19.58 3.22
N LEU A 58 -5.74 18.39 2.63
CA LEU A 58 -5.44 17.12 3.27
C LEU A 58 -4.60 16.21 2.38
N ILE A 59 -3.42 15.85 2.89
CA ILE A 59 -2.59 14.76 2.35
C ILE A 59 -2.75 13.57 3.30
N TYR A 60 -3.48 12.55 2.86
CA TYR A 60 -3.87 11.44 3.73
C TYR A 60 -2.68 10.66 4.28
N SER A 61 -1.63 10.43 3.47
CA SER A 61 -0.46 9.68 3.92
C SER A 61 0.34 10.44 4.98
N GLU A 62 0.50 11.76 4.84
CA GLU A 62 1.14 12.61 5.83
C GLU A 62 0.34 12.69 7.12
N TRP A 63 -0.99 12.81 7.01
CA TRP A 63 -1.87 12.81 8.17
C TRP A 63 -1.81 11.48 8.93
N ASN A 64 -1.87 10.35 8.22
CA ASN A 64 -1.79 9.01 8.81
C ASN A 64 -0.42 8.80 9.50
N LYS A 65 0.68 9.21 8.85
CA LYS A 65 2.04 9.16 9.44
C LYS A 65 2.15 10.03 10.69
N ALA A 66 1.62 11.25 10.66
CA ALA A 66 1.61 12.15 11.81
C ALA A 66 0.78 11.60 12.97
N ALA A 67 -0.26 10.81 12.68
CA ALA A 67 -1.07 10.11 13.68
C ALA A 67 -0.41 8.84 14.26
N GLY A 68 0.81 8.51 13.85
CA GLY A 68 1.52 7.29 14.28
C GLY A 68 1.23 6.06 13.44
N ASP A 69 0.67 6.26 12.23
CA ASP A 69 0.43 5.24 11.21
C ASP A 69 -0.36 4.03 11.75
N ILE A 70 -0.07 2.82 11.28
CA ILE A 70 -0.72 1.59 11.74
C ILE A 70 -0.41 1.24 13.21
N ASN A 71 0.57 1.88 13.85
CA ASN A 71 1.01 1.54 15.21
C ASN A 71 0.22 2.25 16.32
N GLN A 72 -0.47 3.35 16.00
CA GLN A 72 -1.27 4.10 16.98
C GLN A 72 -2.72 4.21 16.54
N PRO A 73 -3.69 4.19 17.46
CA PRO A 73 -5.07 4.44 17.12
C PRO A 73 -5.25 5.92 16.74
N LEU A 74 -6.06 6.19 15.72
CA LEU A 74 -6.36 7.56 15.25
C LEU A 74 -7.15 8.39 16.30
N GLY A 75 -7.67 7.72 17.32
CA GLY A 75 -8.41 8.30 18.43
C GLY A 75 -8.85 7.21 19.42
N SER A 76 -9.66 7.58 20.40
CA SER A 76 -10.28 6.64 21.33
C SER A 76 -11.80 6.75 21.24
N LEU A 77 -12.48 5.61 21.36
CA LEU A 77 -13.93 5.53 21.42
C LEU A 77 -14.38 5.14 22.84
N PRO A 78 -15.63 5.45 23.22
CA PRO A 78 -16.18 5.05 24.50
C PRO A 78 -16.13 3.53 24.70
N SER A 79 -16.01 3.09 25.96
CA SER A 79 -16.11 1.67 26.29
C SER A 79 -17.47 1.11 25.84
N ASN A 80 -17.45 -0.10 25.26
CA ASN A 80 -18.62 -0.81 24.71
C ASN A 80 -19.25 -0.18 23.45
N PHE A 81 -18.58 0.74 22.75
CA PHE A 81 -19.06 1.25 21.48
C PHE A 81 -19.16 0.12 20.44
N SER A 82 -20.38 -0.19 19.98
CA SER A 82 -20.63 -1.27 19.02
C SER A 82 -21.13 -0.70 17.70
N ILE A 83 -20.61 -1.20 16.57
CA ILE A 83 -20.92 -0.69 15.24
C ILE A 83 -20.97 -1.81 14.20
N GLY A 84 -22.02 -1.80 13.38
CA GLY A 84 -22.16 -2.68 12.22
C GLY A 84 -21.70 -1.98 10.94
N LEU A 85 -20.91 -2.67 10.11
CA LEU A 85 -20.44 -2.21 8.81
C LEU A 85 -20.96 -3.16 7.73
N VAL A 86 -21.59 -2.62 6.69
CA VAL A 86 -22.16 -3.42 5.59
C VAL A 86 -21.26 -3.35 4.36
N GLY A 87 -20.80 -4.51 3.91
CA GLY A 87 -19.82 -4.74 2.85
C GLY A 87 -18.40 -4.88 3.39
N ALA A 88 -17.67 -5.92 2.97
CA ALA A 88 -16.28 -6.20 3.33
C ALA A 88 -15.28 -5.84 2.22
N GLY A 89 -15.53 -4.73 1.50
CA GLY A 89 -14.55 -4.12 0.59
C GLY A 89 -13.46 -3.32 1.32
N ILE A 90 -12.44 -2.87 0.59
CA ILE A 90 -11.26 -2.19 1.16
C ILE A 90 -11.60 -1.03 2.10
N THR A 91 -12.60 -0.20 1.75
CA THR A 91 -13.03 0.93 2.58
C THR A 91 -13.44 0.50 3.99
N ASN A 92 -14.30 -0.52 4.09
CA ASN A 92 -14.80 -0.98 5.39
C ASN A 92 -13.80 -1.87 6.11
N VAL A 93 -12.92 -2.58 5.40
CA VAL A 93 -11.81 -3.31 6.04
C VAL A 93 -10.87 -2.33 6.73
N VAL A 94 -10.48 -1.24 6.07
CA VAL A 94 -9.65 -0.18 6.64
C VAL A 94 -10.37 0.56 7.78
N LEU A 95 -11.67 0.84 7.63
CA LEU A 95 -12.47 1.44 8.68
C LEU A 95 -12.60 0.52 9.91
N ALA A 96 -12.90 -0.76 9.70
CA ALA A 96 -12.99 -1.76 10.76
C ALA A 96 -11.69 -1.86 11.56
N PHE A 97 -10.55 -1.90 10.86
CA PHE A 97 -9.22 -1.89 11.49
C PHE A 97 -9.03 -0.68 12.40
N ASN A 98 -9.32 0.52 11.92
CA ASN A 98 -9.14 1.75 12.69
C ASN A 98 -10.13 1.89 13.85
N LEU A 99 -11.39 1.48 13.67
CA LEU A 99 -12.40 1.48 14.73
C LEU A 99 -12.08 0.47 15.83
N ALA A 100 -11.64 -0.75 15.45
CA ALA A 100 -11.22 -1.76 16.41
C ALA A 100 -10.01 -1.29 17.22
N LYS A 101 -9.01 -0.68 16.56
CA LYS A 101 -7.87 -0.04 17.24
C LYS A 101 -8.29 1.05 18.22
N ALA A 102 -9.32 1.83 17.88
CA ALA A 102 -9.87 2.87 18.74
C ALA A 102 -10.74 2.32 19.90
N GLY A 103 -10.96 1.00 19.98
CA GLY A 103 -11.68 0.34 21.07
C GLY A 103 -13.13 -0.05 20.77
N ALA A 104 -13.58 0.03 19.50
CA ALA A 104 -14.92 -0.38 19.11
C ALA A 104 -15.08 -1.91 19.00
N ASN A 105 -16.27 -2.39 19.32
CA ASN A 105 -16.75 -3.71 18.92
C ASN A 105 -17.37 -3.63 17.51
N VAL A 106 -16.62 -4.07 16.50
CA VAL A 106 -17.00 -3.95 15.09
C VAL A 106 -17.58 -5.25 14.57
N THR A 107 -18.79 -5.19 14.00
CA THR A 107 -19.38 -6.29 13.24
C THR A 107 -19.33 -5.96 11.75
N LEU A 108 -18.49 -6.67 10.99
CA LEU A 108 -18.41 -6.52 9.53
C LEU A 108 -19.32 -7.57 8.85
N ILE A 109 -20.26 -7.12 8.03
CA ILE A 109 -21.27 -7.94 7.39
C ILE A 109 -21.01 -7.91 5.88
N GLU A 110 -20.72 -9.04 5.27
CA GLU A 110 -20.56 -9.19 3.83
C GLU A 110 -21.70 -10.05 3.28
N ALA A 111 -22.23 -9.67 2.12
CA ALA A 111 -23.35 -10.39 1.50
C ALA A 111 -22.88 -11.68 0.80
N THR A 112 -21.62 -11.69 0.35
CA THR A 112 -21.00 -12.81 -0.36
C THR A 112 -20.16 -13.69 0.57
N ASP A 113 -19.63 -14.78 0.03
CA ASP A 113 -18.69 -15.68 0.70
C ASP A 113 -17.23 -15.14 0.70
N SER A 114 -17.00 -13.96 0.13
CA SER A 114 -15.68 -13.44 -0.19
C SER A 114 -15.50 -12.02 0.35
N VAL A 115 -14.38 -11.78 1.02
CA VAL A 115 -13.95 -10.42 1.41
C VAL A 115 -13.17 -9.74 0.28
N GLY A 116 -12.96 -8.43 0.39
CA GLY A 116 -12.16 -7.62 -0.55
C GLY A 116 -12.99 -6.88 -1.60
N GLY A 117 -14.22 -7.33 -1.88
CA GLY A 117 -15.12 -6.70 -2.83
C GLY A 117 -14.55 -6.69 -4.24
N ARG A 118 -14.16 -5.50 -4.73
CA ARG A 118 -13.55 -5.31 -6.07
C ARG A 118 -12.02 -5.50 -6.09
N LEU A 119 -11.40 -5.71 -4.93
CA LEU A 119 -10.03 -6.22 -4.85
C LEU A 119 -10.13 -7.75 -4.81
N ARG A 120 -10.22 -8.37 -6.00
CA ARG A 120 -10.52 -9.80 -6.13
C ARG A 120 -9.50 -10.46 -7.05
N SER A 121 -8.68 -11.32 -6.46
CA SER A 121 -7.69 -12.13 -7.16
C SER A 121 -8.14 -13.59 -7.12
N LEU A 122 -8.18 -14.26 -8.28
CA LEU A 122 -8.51 -15.68 -8.37
C LEU A 122 -7.27 -16.49 -8.76
N PRO A 123 -6.99 -17.62 -8.11
CA PRO A 123 -5.90 -18.49 -8.53
C PRO A 123 -6.17 -19.07 -9.92
N THR A 124 -5.14 -19.19 -10.74
CA THR A 124 -5.21 -19.92 -12.01
C THR A 124 -5.04 -21.43 -11.79
N ALA A 125 -5.33 -22.22 -12.82
CA ALA A 125 -5.31 -23.69 -12.74
C ALA A 125 -3.92 -24.28 -12.42
N ASP A 126 -2.84 -23.53 -12.65
CA ASP A 126 -1.47 -23.94 -12.31
C ASP A 126 -1.13 -23.80 -10.82
N GLY A 127 -1.99 -23.15 -10.02
CA GLY A 127 -1.78 -22.92 -8.59
C GLY A 127 -0.64 -21.96 -8.26
N VAL A 128 -0.05 -21.30 -9.26
CA VAL A 128 1.08 -20.37 -9.09
C VAL A 128 0.67 -18.95 -9.44
N ASN A 129 -0.09 -18.76 -10.51
CA ASN A 129 -0.49 -17.45 -10.96
C ASN A 129 -1.87 -17.05 -10.40
N VAL A 130 -2.15 -15.74 -10.46
CA VAL A 130 -3.45 -15.17 -10.10
C VAL A 130 -3.98 -14.33 -11.24
N ALA A 131 -5.29 -14.32 -11.42
CA ALA A 131 -6.01 -13.42 -12.29
C ALA A 131 -6.69 -12.35 -11.43
N GLU A 132 -6.32 -11.09 -11.65
CA GLU A 132 -7.02 -9.96 -11.03
C GLU A 132 -8.36 -9.73 -11.74
N MET A 133 -9.45 -9.95 -11.01
CA MET A 133 -10.82 -9.83 -11.52
C MET A 133 -11.43 -8.44 -11.27
N GLY A 134 -10.64 -7.52 -10.71
CA GLY A 134 -11.05 -6.15 -10.39
C GLY A 134 -9.89 -5.18 -10.47
N ALA A 135 -9.51 -4.55 -9.35
CA ALA A 135 -8.35 -3.66 -9.32
C ALA A 135 -7.05 -4.44 -9.58
N MET A 136 -6.23 -3.96 -10.51
CA MET A 136 -5.03 -4.69 -10.97
C MET A 136 -3.76 -3.83 -11.05
N ARG A 137 -3.88 -2.49 -11.02
CA ARG A 137 -2.76 -1.56 -11.22
C ARG A 137 -2.95 -0.36 -10.30
N PHE A 138 -2.05 -0.22 -9.34
CA PHE A 138 -2.04 0.88 -8.38
C PHE A 138 -0.91 1.82 -8.79
N PRO A 139 -1.20 3.05 -9.24
CA PRO A 139 -0.13 3.97 -9.59
C PRO A 139 0.62 4.38 -8.32
N PRO A 140 1.96 4.59 -8.38
CA PRO A 140 2.73 5.00 -7.20
C PRO A 140 2.26 6.32 -6.55
N SER A 141 1.45 7.12 -7.25
CA SER A 141 0.78 8.30 -6.71
C SER A 141 -0.30 7.98 -5.66
N GLU A 142 -0.75 6.73 -5.55
CA GLU A 142 -1.61 6.26 -4.44
C GLU A 142 -0.76 6.11 -3.16
N ASP A 143 -0.33 7.24 -2.64
CA ASP A 143 0.65 7.36 -1.56
C ASP A 143 0.25 6.65 -0.25
N LEU A 144 -1.03 6.44 0.01
CA LEU A 144 -1.54 5.75 1.20
C LEU A 144 -1.45 4.21 1.08
N LEU A 145 -1.17 3.67 -0.11
CA LEU A 145 -0.99 2.24 -0.34
C LEU A 145 0.46 1.76 -0.10
N TYR A 146 1.43 2.68 0.03
CA TYR A 146 2.87 2.40 0.10
C TYR A 146 3.52 3.00 1.37
#